data_AF-A0AAW2HTE5-F1
#
_entry.id   AF-A0AAW2HTE5-F1
#
_cell.length_a   1.000
_cell.length_b   1.000
_cell.length_c   1.000
_cell.angle_alpha   90.00
_cell.angle_beta   90.00
_cell.angle_gamma   90.00
#
_symmetry.space_group_name_H-M   'P 1'
#
loop_
_entity.id
_entity.type
_entity.pdbx_description
1 polymer ?
#
loop_
_entity_poly.entity_id
_entity_poly.type
_entity_poly.pdbx_seq_one_letter_code
_entity_poly.pdbx_strand_id
1 'polypeptide(L)'
;MSVHRASKAKASPRKSRLGSAEVADFKTVLLRTCRHEDVMVIPTLQKLQGEWDRQAPEPYSQEVEHEEIFGGCAPPVPPVIQVIYEEQAPIQVICKGFYVEYALIHALFAALSSFPTITALKIEDCCISNEVVCTLAVLIPESPIVDLSLDGNVDIARDLPMLFNIGLHHLSLRRCSLTDEVMQKICKELEYNPRKTQKLLSLNLNMNCIGDEGCLALARALRSNRTLVSLSLCGNWITDEGACYLADVISKFRLTHEEIMLRRRRNFDRLLSRKTILDKALETWRTKSEIEKLKMVDRIAGKRARSMEAGQKGTLSSREKRRGMSYSEKSRSKRKSEARERATLIPEPSPTEMKDILHWVDSEVELDDHPFVAEVELDNCEYYCRGCWRLGNLNLAYNRITEHTVGRFLEAVCYQDQAFSNPRRGLLRLVIQPGNAIPRDSCPVAELNCVLQARCRKETTSEQVLDVSQQPEKRPPKK
;
A
#
# COMPACT_ATOMS: atom_id res chain seq x y z
N MET A 1 -49.55 -13.95 29.29
CA MET A 1 -48.84 -13.03 30.22
C MET A 1 -47.38 -13.48 30.22
N SER A 2 -46.36 -12.74 29.81
CA SER A 2 -46.19 -11.30 29.59
C SER A 2 -45.30 -11.07 28.37
N VAL A 3 -45.77 -10.22 27.46
CA VAL A 3 -45.05 -9.74 26.29
C VAL A 3 -44.06 -8.68 26.76
N HIS A 4 -42.75 -8.99 26.79
CA HIS A 4 -41.73 -7.97 26.97
C HIS A 4 -41.58 -7.17 25.66
N ARG A 5 -42.21 -6.00 25.63
CA ARG A 5 -41.98 -4.94 24.65
C ARG A 5 -40.52 -4.49 24.73
N ALA A 6 -39.67 -4.98 23.83
CA ALA A 6 -38.43 -4.30 23.51
C ALA A 6 -38.78 -2.97 22.82
N SER A 7 -38.56 -1.86 23.52
CA SER A 7 -38.65 -0.52 22.95
C SER A 7 -37.56 -0.36 21.88
N LYS A 8 -37.97 -0.47 20.61
CA LYS A 8 -37.19 0.07 19.50
C LYS A 8 -37.10 1.58 19.68
N ALA A 9 -36.06 2.06 20.36
CA ALA A 9 -35.63 3.44 20.23
C ALA A 9 -35.17 3.62 18.77
N LYS A 10 -36.05 4.14 17.92
CA LYS A 10 -35.66 4.69 16.62
C LYS A 10 -34.63 5.78 16.93
N ALA A 11 -33.36 5.52 16.64
CA ALA A 11 -32.37 6.58 16.57
C ALA A 11 -32.83 7.53 15.45
N SER A 12 -33.44 8.65 15.85
CA SER A 12 -33.66 9.77 14.95
C SER A 12 -32.29 10.22 14.43
N PRO A 13 -32.15 10.55 13.13
CA PRO A 13 -30.94 11.19 12.66
C PRO A 13 -30.80 12.49 13.47
N ARG A 14 -29.68 12.63 14.20
CA ARG A 14 -29.37 13.89 14.87
C ARG A 14 -29.37 14.95 13.77
N LYS A 15 -30.35 15.87 13.80
CA LYS A 15 -30.36 17.05 12.92
C LYS A 15 -28.98 17.71 13.04
N SER A 16 -28.39 18.11 11.92
CA SER A 16 -27.11 18.83 11.91
C SER A 16 -27.17 19.94 12.96
N ARG A 17 -26.17 20.01 13.86
CA ARG A 17 -26.18 21.01 14.93
C ARG A 17 -25.97 22.41 14.37
N LEU A 18 -25.42 22.48 13.17
CA LEU A 18 -25.20 23.68 12.39
C LEU A 18 -26.38 23.97 11.45
N GLY A 19 -26.76 25.25 11.37
CA GLY A 19 -27.68 25.75 10.36
C GLY A 19 -27.00 25.90 8.99
N SER A 20 -27.81 26.13 7.95
CA SER A 20 -27.31 26.29 6.57
C SER A 20 -26.41 27.52 6.39
N ALA A 21 -26.64 28.57 7.18
CA ALA A 21 -25.85 29.80 7.13
C ALA A 21 -24.42 29.57 7.65
N GLU A 22 -24.27 28.85 8.76
CA GLU A 22 -22.96 28.54 9.35
C GLU A 22 -22.13 27.63 8.43
N VAL A 23 -22.77 26.65 7.78
CA VAL A 23 -22.11 25.77 6.81
C VAL A 23 -21.65 26.54 5.56
N ALA A 24 -22.46 27.48 5.08
CA ALA A 24 -22.11 28.34 3.95
C ALA A 24 -20.96 29.31 4.28
N ASP A 25 -20.97 29.87 5.49
CA ASP A 25 -19.90 30.72 6.00
C ASP A 25 -18.57 29.95 6.10
N PHE A 26 -18.60 28.75 6.70
CA PHE A 26 -17.44 27.84 6.74
C PHE A 26 -16.85 27.58 5.34
N LYS A 27 -17.70 27.24 4.38
CA LYS A 27 -17.26 27.01 2.99
C LYS A 27 -16.60 28.25 2.39
N THR A 28 -17.20 29.42 2.61
CA THR A 28 -16.72 30.70 2.06
C THR A 28 -15.36 31.05 2.63
N VAL A 29 -15.18 30.87 3.94
CA VAL A 29 -13.91 31.12 4.60
C VAL A 29 -12.85 30.16 4.10
N LEU A 30 -13.12 28.85 4.04
CA LEU A 30 -12.16 27.88 3.52
C LEU A 30 -11.71 28.22 2.08
N LEU A 31 -12.65 28.63 1.20
CA LEU A 31 -12.32 29.07 -0.16
C LEU A 31 -11.38 30.29 -0.17
N ARG A 32 -11.62 31.29 0.68
CA ARG A 32 -10.77 32.48 0.81
C ARG A 32 -9.40 32.13 1.40
N THR A 33 -9.38 31.31 2.44
CA THR A 33 -8.16 30.83 3.08
C THR A 33 -7.30 30.05 2.11
N CYS A 34 -7.86 29.29 1.16
CA CYS A 34 -7.15 28.58 0.09
C CYS A 34 -6.68 29.48 -1.07
N ARG A 35 -7.21 30.71 -1.18
CA ARG A 35 -6.79 31.71 -2.18
C ARG A 35 -5.78 32.72 -1.64
N HIS A 36 -5.28 32.51 -0.42
CA HIS A 36 -4.46 33.49 0.30
C HIS A 36 -5.12 34.88 0.44
N GLU A 37 -6.45 34.94 0.49
CA GLU A 37 -7.16 36.19 0.76
C GLU A 37 -7.18 36.46 2.27
N ASP A 38 -7.06 37.72 2.71
CA ASP A 38 -7.09 38.10 4.13
C ASP A 38 -8.38 37.61 4.79
N VAL A 39 -8.23 36.68 5.75
CA VAL A 39 -9.33 36.09 6.49
C VAL A 39 -9.62 36.98 7.70
N MET A 40 -10.67 37.80 7.63
CA MET A 40 -11.25 38.41 8.83
C MET A 40 -11.72 37.27 9.74
N VAL A 41 -11.14 37.21 10.95
CA VAL A 41 -11.39 36.19 12.01
C VAL A 41 -12.84 35.74 12.02
N ILE A 42 -13.07 34.43 12.01
CA ILE A 42 -14.42 33.82 11.96
C ILE A 42 -15.13 34.05 13.30
N PRO A 43 -16.10 34.97 13.41
CA PRO A 43 -16.86 35.16 14.66
C PRO A 43 -17.74 33.94 14.94
N THR A 44 -18.08 33.19 13.88
CA THR A 44 -18.95 32.02 13.85
C THR A 44 -18.30 30.78 14.47
N LEU A 45 -17.01 30.49 14.23
CA LEU A 45 -16.32 29.35 14.86
C LEU A 45 -16.14 29.54 16.37
N GLN A 46 -15.88 30.77 16.83
CA GLN A 46 -15.83 31.09 18.26
C GLN A 46 -17.22 30.96 18.92
N LYS A 47 -18.28 31.36 18.22
CA LYS A 47 -19.66 31.15 18.69
C LYS A 47 -20.01 29.66 18.79
N LEU A 48 -19.57 28.87 17.82
CA LEU A 48 -19.75 27.42 17.79
C LEU A 48 -18.91 26.70 18.85
N GLN A 49 -17.70 27.19 19.14
CA GLN A 49 -16.86 26.69 20.22
C GLN A 49 -17.58 26.74 21.57
N GLY A 50 -18.30 27.83 21.87
CA GLY A 50 -19.09 27.94 23.09
C GLY A 50 -20.29 26.98 23.18
N GLU A 51 -20.79 26.47 22.06
CA GLU A 51 -21.84 25.42 22.01
C GLU A 51 -21.24 24.01 22.04
N TRP A 52 -20.07 23.84 21.43
CA TRP A 52 -19.26 22.63 21.44
C TRP A 52 -18.71 22.29 22.82
N ASP A 53 -18.15 23.27 23.54
CA ASP A 53 -17.64 23.11 24.91
C ASP A 53 -18.75 22.74 25.90
N ARG A 54 -19.99 23.22 25.68
CA ARG A 54 -21.17 22.87 26.50
C ARG A 54 -21.73 21.49 26.24
N GLN A 55 -21.32 20.84 25.15
CA GLN A 55 -21.88 19.57 24.66
C GLN A 55 -20.81 18.49 24.47
N ALA A 56 -19.57 18.76 24.88
CA ALA A 56 -18.53 17.76 24.97
C ALA A 56 -19.02 16.61 25.86
N PRO A 57 -18.90 15.34 25.42
CA PRO A 57 -19.25 14.22 26.28
C PRO A 57 -18.43 14.36 27.58
N GLU A 58 -19.09 14.21 28.74
CA GLU A 58 -18.35 14.12 30.00
C GLU A 58 -17.28 13.03 29.83
N PRO A 59 -16.05 13.27 30.32
CA PRO A 59 -14.99 12.28 30.21
C PRO A 59 -15.54 10.96 30.76
N TYR A 60 -15.50 9.93 29.93
CA TYR A 60 -16.05 8.62 30.24
C TYR A 60 -15.45 8.15 31.57
N SER A 61 -16.23 8.26 32.65
CA SER A 61 -15.89 7.74 33.96
C SER A 61 -16.07 6.21 33.91
N GLN A 62 -15.15 5.53 33.25
CA GLN A 62 -14.88 4.13 33.53
C GLN A 62 -13.50 4.10 34.18
N GLU A 63 -13.52 3.81 35.47
CA GLU A 63 -12.38 3.36 36.26
C GLU A 63 -11.70 2.21 35.50
N VAL A 64 -10.68 2.54 34.72
CA VAL A 64 -9.67 1.60 34.29
C VAL A 64 -8.36 2.21 34.71
N GLU A 65 -7.53 1.44 35.42
CA GLU A 65 -6.21 1.79 35.95
C GLU A 65 -5.18 2.11 34.84
N HIS A 66 -5.54 3.00 33.91
CA HIS A 66 -4.80 3.37 32.70
C HIS A 66 -4.30 4.82 32.74
N GLU A 67 -4.38 5.49 33.89
CA GLU A 67 -4.18 6.95 34.02
C GLU A 67 -2.72 7.43 34.08
N GLU A 68 -1.70 6.59 34.09
CA GLU A 68 -0.35 7.09 34.45
C GLU A 68 0.61 7.48 33.30
N ILE A 69 0.22 7.42 32.01
CA ILE A 69 1.18 7.77 30.91
C ILE A 69 0.65 8.78 29.88
N PHE A 70 -0.66 8.95 29.73
CA PHE A 70 -1.21 9.92 28.78
C PHE A 70 -2.14 10.90 29.50
N GLY A 71 -1.53 12.00 29.94
CA GLY A 71 -2.19 13.10 30.62
C GLY A 71 -3.49 13.53 29.94
N GLY A 72 -4.43 13.92 30.79
CA GLY A 72 -5.81 14.22 30.47
C GLY A 72 -6.04 15.17 29.29
N CYS A 73 -7.30 15.16 28.86
CA CYS A 73 -7.91 16.08 27.88
C CYS A 73 -7.07 17.34 27.69
N ALA A 74 -6.36 17.43 26.56
CA ALA A 74 -5.64 18.63 26.20
C ALA A 74 -6.62 19.82 26.25
N PRO A 75 -6.20 21.02 26.71
CA PRO A 75 -7.07 22.19 26.69
C PRO A 75 -7.69 22.35 25.29
N PRO A 76 -8.95 22.80 25.15
CA PRO A 76 -9.60 22.92 23.85
C PRO A 76 -8.73 23.80 22.97
N VAL A 77 -8.04 23.16 22.02
CA VAL A 77 -7.21 23.85 21.04
C VAL A 77 -8.16 24.80 20.32
N PRO A 78 -7.83 26.10 20.16
CA PRO A 78 -8.71 26.99 19.43
C PRO A 78 -9.00 26.40 18.05
N PRO A 79 -10.23 26.56 17.53
CA PRO A 79 -10.59 26.02 16.24
C PRO A 79 -9.72 26.67 15.17
N VAL A 80 -8.87 25.88 14.52
CA VAL A 80 -7.92 26.34 13.51
C VAL A 80 -8.20 25.65 12.20
N ILE A 81 -8.28 26.45 11.14
CA ILE A 81 -8.22 26.00 9.76
C ILE A 81 -6.95 26.60 9.17
N GLN A 82 -6.00 25.75 8.83
CA GLN A 82 -4.73 26.16 8.22
C GLN A 82 -4.60 25.52 6.85
N VAL A 83 -4.12 26.30 5.89
CA VAL A 83 -3.78 25.83 4.55
C VAL A 83 -2.28 25.99 4.36
N ILE A 84 -1.61 24.90 3.95
CA ILE A 84 -0.19 24.91 3.60
C ILE A 84 -0.06 25.01 2.09
N TYR A 85 0.92 25.80 1.67
CA TYR A 85 1.15 26.15 0.29
C TYR A 85 2.54 25.74 -0.16
N GLU A 86 2.62 25.33 -1.42
CA GLU A 86 3.87 25.08 -2.14
C GLU A 86 3.79 25.83 -3.47
N GLU A 87 4.81 26.63 -3.78
CA GLU A 87 4.82 27.49 -4.98
C GLU A 87 3.54 28.31 -5.19
N GLN A 88 2.96 28.85 -4.10
CA GLN A 88 1.70 29.61 -4.06
C GLN A 88 0.42 28.80 -4.37
N ALA A 89 0.51 27.48 -4.53
CA ALA A 89 -0.65 26.60 -4.66
C ALA A 89 -0.96 25.91 -3.32
N PRO A 90 -2.25 25.82 -2.91
CA PRO A 90 -2.61 25.10 -1.70
C PRO A 90 -2.41 23.60 -1.92
N ILE A 91 -1.64 22.96 -1.04
CA ILE A 91 -1.32 21.52 -1.12
C ILE A 91 -1.93 20.70 0.01
N GLN A 92 -2.16 21.33 1.17
CA GLN A 92 -2.65 20.65 2.36
C GLN A 92 -3.60 21.53 3.15
N VAL A 93 -4.68 20.93 3.65
CA VAL A 93 -5.61 21.57 4.57
C VAL A 93 -5.57 20.87 5.93
N ILE A 94 -5.50 21.65 6.99
CA ILE A 94 -5.51 21.19 8.39
C ILE A 94 -6.73 21.81 9.07
N CYS A 95 -7.58 20.95 9.60
CA CYS A 95 -8.68 21.30 10.49
C CYS A 95 -8.35 20.76 11.87
N LYS A 96 -8.39 21.63 12.89
CA LYS A 96 -8.04 21.26 14.26
C LYS A 96 -8.94 21.91 15.30
N GLY A 97 -9.31 21.16 16.34
CA GLY A 97 -9.93 21.71 17.55
C GLY A 97 -11.40 22.09 17.38
N PHE A 98 -12.14 21.44 16.47
CA PHE A 98 -13.58 21.63 16.35
C PHE A 98 -14.33 20.42 15.80
N TYR A 99 -15.63 20.33 16.13
CA TYR A 99 -16.49 19.23 15.69
C TYR A 99 -16.73 19.29 14.18
N VAL A 100 -16.25 18.27 13.47
CA VAL A 100 -16.56 18.08 12.06
C VAL A 100 -17.75 17.13 11.94
N GLU A 101 -18.92 17.67 11.61
CA GLU A 101 -20.15 16.91 11.36
C GLU A 101 -20.34 16.63 9.85
N TYR A 102 -21.33 15.80 9.51
CA TYR A 102 -21.69 15.45 8.13
C TYR A 102 -21.82 16.67 7.20
N ALA A 103 -22.51 17.73 7.63
CA ALA A 103 -22.69 18.92 6.81
C ALA A 103 -21.37 19.66 6.53
N LEU A 104 -20.47 19.72 7.53
CA LEU A 104 -19.18 20.38 7.39
C LEU A 104 -18.23 19.61 6.49
N ILE A 105 -18.20 18.27 6.57
CA ILE A 105 -17.32 17.50 5.70
C ILE A 105 -17.73 17.63 4.22
N HIS A 106 -19.03 17.69 3.93
CA HIS A 106 -19.51 17.98 2.58
C HIS A 106 -19.18 19.40 2.12
N ALA A 107 -19.33 20.39 2.98
CA ALA A 107 -18.93 21.77 2.67
C ALA A 107 -17.42 21.89 2.41
N LEU A 108 -16.61 21.17 3.20
CA LEU A 108 -15.16 21.08 3.05
C LEU A 108 -14.83 20.50 1.67
N PHE A 109 -15.31 19.31 1.32
CA PHE A 109 -15.03 18.70 0.01
C PHE A 109 -15.58 19.52 -1.16
N ALA A 110 -16.72 20.19 -0.99
CA ALA A 110 -17.27 21.10 -1.99
C ALA A 110 -16.45 22.39 -2.17
N ALA A 111 -15.61 22.76 -1.21
CA ALA A 111 -14.60 23.81 -1.38
C ALA A 111 -13.32 23.25 -2.00
N LEU A 112 -12.84 22.08 -1.53
CA LEU A 112 -11.62 21.44 -2.04
C LEU A 112 -11.71 21.06 -3.51
N SER A 113 -12.91 20.78 -4.03
CA SER A 113 -13.12 20.50 -5.47
C SER A 113 -12.68 21.62 -6.41
N SER A 114 -12.53 22.85 -5.91
CA SER A 114 -12.02 23.99 -6.68
C SER A 114 -10.49 24.05 -6.75
N PHE A 115 -9.78 23.18 -6.00
CA PHE A 115 -8.33 23.20 -5.85
C PHE A 115 -7.74 21.80 -6.06
N PRO A 116 -7.48 21.40 -7.32
CA PRO A 116 -6.97 20.06 -7.63
C PRO A 116 -5.56 19.79 -7.11
N THR A 117 -4.85 20.82 -6.64
CA THR A 117 -3.50 20.75 -6.06
C THR A 117 -3.48 20.22 -4.63
N ILE A 118 -4.61 20.24 -3.92
CA ILE A 118 -4.70 19.81 -2.53
C ILE A 118 -4.67 18.28 -2.48
N THR A 119 -3.56 17.72 -2.01
CA THR A 119 -3.34 16.26 -1.95
C THR A 119 -3.38 15.72 -0.53
N ALA A 120 -3.37 16.59 0.48
CA ALA A 120 -3.33 16.21 1.89
C ALA A 120 -4.45 16.89 2.70
N LEU A 121 -5.14 16.09 3.53
CA LEU A 121 -6.18 16.55 4.43
C LEU A 121 -5.92 16.04 5.86
N LYS A 122 -5.83 16.96 6.81
CA LYS A 122 -5.66 16.62 8.23
C LYS A 122 -6.86 17.10 9.03
N ILE A 123 -7.52 16.18 9.72
CA ILE A 123 -8.68 16.41 10.58
C ILE A 123 -8.26 15.95 11.98
N GLU A 124 -7.62 16.83 12.74
CA GLU A 124 -6.97 16.51 14.00
C GLU A 124 -7.81 17.00 15.18
N ASP A 125 -8.03 16.17 16.20
CA ASP A 125 -8.75 16.57 17.42
C ASP A 125 -10.12 17.22 17.10
N CYS A 126 -10.84 16.65 16.12
CA CYS A 126 -12.07 17.22 15.54
C CYS A 126 -13.35 16.45 15.92
N CYS A 127 -13.26 15.53 16.89
CA CYS A 127 -14.37 14.73 17.41
C CYS A 127 -15.27 14.13 16.30
N ILE A 128 -14.68 13.63 15.22
CA ILE A 128 -15.46 13.07 14.11
C ILE A 128 -16.18 11.79 14.51
N SER A 129 -17.36 11.58 13.93
CA SER A 129 -18.14 10.36 14.10
C SER A 129 -17.78 9.32 13.02
N ASN A 130 -18.14 8.06 13.27
CA ASN A 130 -18.07 7.00 12.26
C ASN A 130 -18.86 7.31 10.97
N GLU A 131 -19.92 8.13 11.04
CA GLU A 131 -20.66 8.58 9.87
C GLU A 131 -19.79 9.47 8.97
N VAL A 132 -18.96 10.34 9.57
CA VAL A 132 -18.00 11.16 8.81
C VAL A 132 -16.92 10.27 8.20
N VAL A 133 -16.46 9.23 8.88
CA VAL A 133 -15.51 8.25 8.33
C VAL A 133 -16.10 7.53 7.10
N CYS A 134 -17.36 7.11 7.18
CA CYS A 134 -18.07 6.54 6.03
C CYS A 134 -18.15 7.54 4.86
N THR A 135 -18.46 8.81 5.14
CA THR A 135 -18.50 9.86 4.14
C THR A 135 -17.12 10.10 3.51
N LEU A 136 -16.05 10.12 4.31
CA LEU A 136 -14.67 10.23 3.81
C LEU A 136 -14.32 9.07 2.86
N ALA A 137 -14.73 7.85 3.18
CA ALA A 137 -14.49 6.68 2.34
C ALA A 137 -15.12 6.81 0.94
N VAL A 138 -16.19 7.61 0.79
CA VAL A 138 -16.86 7.88 -0.49
C VAL A 138 -16.26 9.11 -1.19
N LEU A 139 -15.95 10.17 -0.45
CA LEU A 139 -15.50 11.44 -1.03
C LEU A 139 -14.03 11.45 -1.44
N ILE A 140 -13.16 10.73 -0.72
CA ILE A 140 -11.72 10.70 -1.00
C ILE A 140 -11.40 10.10 -2.38
N PRO A 141 -11.99 8.96 -2.81
CA PRO A 141 -11.77 8.42 -4.17
C PRO A 141 -12.08 9.39 -5.31
N GLU A 142 -13.02 10.31 -5.11
CA GLU A 142 -13.44 11.32 -6.09
C GLU A 142 -12.58 12.60 -6.02
N SER A 143 -11.52 12.59 -5.21
CA SER A 143 -10.66 13.75 -4.93
C SER A 143 -9.18 13.42 -5.20
N PRO A 144 -8.32 14.44 -5.37
CA PRO A 144 -6.87 14.25 -5.48
C PRO A 144 -6.17 13.89 -4.15
N ILE A 145 -6.94 13.76 -3.05
CA ILE A 145 -6.38 13.52 -1.72
C ILE A 145 -5.82 12.10 -1.63
N VAL A 146 -4.54 12.01 -1.27
CA VAL A 146 -3.81 10.75 -1.07
C VAL A 146 -3.17 10.66 0.32
N ASP A 147 -3.10 11.77 1.05
CA ASP A 147 -2.62 11.83 2.44
C ASP A 147 -3.76 12.27 3.38
N LEU A 148 -4.09 11.41 4.34
CA LEU A 148 -5.15 11.67 5.32
C LEU A 148 -4.60 11.50 6.74
N SER A 149 -4.85 12.49 7.60
CA SER A 149 -4.65 12.36 9.05
C SER A 149 -5.98 12.53 9.78
N LEU A 150 -6.29 11.59 10.67
CA LEU A 150 -7.43 11.62 11.57
C LEU A 150 -6.97 11.61 13.04
N ASP A 151 -5.80 12.18 13.33
CA ASP A 151 -5.17 12.10 14.63
C ASP A 151 -6.06 12.67 15.76
N GLY A 152 -6.05 12.04 16.94
CA GLY A 152 -6.80 12.49 18.11
C GLY A 152 -8.29 12.17 18.10
N ASN A 153 -8.82 11.54 17.03
CA ASN A 153 -10.22 11.15 16.97
C ASN A 153 -10.41 9.72 17.49
N VAL A 154 -11.07 9.56 18.64
CA VAL A 154 -11.18 8.29 19.37
C VAL A 154 -12.37 7.42 18.95
N ASP A 155 -13.50 8.02 18.56
CA ASP A 155 -14.76 7.31 18.30
C ASP A 155 -14.93 6.84 16.84
N ILE A 156 -13.81 6.56 16.14
CA ILE A 156 -13.81 6.24 14.70
C ILE A 156 -13.57 4.76 14.39
N ALA A 157 -13.26 3.96 15.41
CA ALA A 157 -12.74 2.59 15.24
C ALA A 157 -13.67 1.63 14.48
N ARG A 158 -14.99 1.86 14.48
CA ARG A 158 -15.97 0.94 13.89
C ARG A 158 -15.85 0.89 12.37
N ASP A 159 -15.84 2.06 11.72
CA ASP A 159 -15.90 2.17 10.26
C ASP A 159 -14.52 2.51 9.65
N LEU A 160 -13.50 2.69 10.50
CA LEU A 160 -12.12 2.95 10.11
C LEU A 160 -11.51 1.98 9.08
N PRO A 161 -11.75 0.64 9.12
CA PRO A 161 -11.19 -0.29 8.14
C PRO A 161 -11.54 0.06 6.68
N MET A 162 -12.66 0.76 6.45
CA MET A 162 -13.09 1.17 5.11
C MET A 162 -12.09 2.11 4.44
N LEU A 163 -11.30 2.87 5.21
CA LEU A 163 -10.32 3.82 4.67
C LEU A 163 -9.05 3.17 4.11
N PHE A 164 -8.80 1.89 4.38
CA PHE A 164 -7.55 1.23 3.97
C PHE A 164 -7.52 0.84 2.48
N ASN A 165 -8.66 0.93 1.79
CA ASN A 165 -8.83 0.46 0.41
C ASN A 165 -9.43 1.50 -0.55
N ILE A 166 -9.28 2.79 -0.20
CA ILE A 166 -9.78 3.90 -1.01
C ILE A 166 -8.70 4.60 -1.86
N GLY A 167 -7.48 4.03 -1.91
CA GLY A 167 -6.39 4.55 -2.73
C GLY A 167 -5.48 5.59 -2.05
N LEU A 168 -5.57 5.76 -0.73
CA LEU A 168 -4.63 6.58 0.04
C LEU A 168 -3.19 6.06 -0.05
N HIS A 169 -2.22 6.97 -0.08
CA HIS A 169 -0.79 6.69 0.04
C HIS A 169 -0.30 6.81 1.49
N HIS A 170 -0.84 7.77 2.24
CA HIS A 170 -0.45 8.05 3.63
C HIS A 170 -1.69 8.14 4.51
N LEU A 171 -1.66 7.41 5.63
CA LEU A 171 -2.74 7.43 6.61
C LEU A 171 -2.15 7.58 8.02
N SER A 172 -2.61 8.59 8.75
CA SER A 172 -2.25 8.82 10.15
C SER A 172 -3.46 8.70 11.06
N LEU A 173 -3.31 7.88 12.09
CA LEU A 173 -4.32 7.52 13.09
C LEU A 173 -3.70 7.56 14.48
N ARG A 174 -2.93 8.60 14.77
CA ARG A 174 -2.27 8.75 16.06
C ARG A 174 -3.30 9.14 17.12
N ARG A 175 -3.21 8.56 18.32
CA ARG A 175 -4.14 8.88 19.43
C ARG A 175 -5.63 8.68 19.06
N CYS A 176 -5.93 7.58 18.37
CA CYS A 176 -7.29 7.22 17.98
C CYS A 176 -7.89 6.11 18.86
N SER A 177 -7.27 5.81 20.00
CA SER A 177 -7.67 4.73 20.93
C SER A 177 -7.86 3.38 20.25
N LEU A 178 -7.00 3.06 19.26
CA LEU A 178 -7.08 1.79 18.54
C LEU A 178 -6.58 0.64 19.42
N THR A 179 -7.40 -0.41 19.53
CA THR A 179 -7.08 -1.65 20.25
C THR A 179 -6.74 -2.78 19.30
N ASP A 180 -6.27 -3.91 19.85
CA ASP A 180 -5.95 -5.11 19.07
C ASP A 180 -7.14 -5.65 18.25
N GLU A 181 -8.36 -5.55 18.79
CA GLU A 181 -9.58 -5.96 18.08
C GLU A 181 -9.81 -5.14 16.80
N VAL A 182 -9.54 -3.83 16.88
CA VAL A 182 -9.65 -2.93 15.73
C VAL A 182 -8.53 -3.22 14.75
N MET A 183 -7.31 -3.46 15.25
CA MET A 183 -6.18 -3.86 14.42
C MET A 183 -6.46 -5.16 13.64
N GLN A 184 -7.11 -6.16 14.22
CA GLN A 184 -7.51 -7.36 13.48
C GLN A 184 -8.40 -7.05 12.27
N LYS A 185 -9.31 -6.08 12.38
CA LYS A 185 -10.16 -5.66 11.26
C LYS A 185 -9.37 -4.88 10.21
N ILE A 186 -8.51 -3.96 10.64
CA ILE A 186 -7.61 -3.20 9.77
C ILE A 186 -6.66 -4.14 9.01
N CYS A 187 -6.11 -5.15 9.67
CA CYS A 187 -5.15 -6.08 9.08
C CYS A 187 -5.76 -6.92 7.95
N LYS A 188 -7.03 -7.32 8.07
CA LYS A 188 -7.78 -7.96 6.96
C LYS A 188 -7.87 -7.07 5.73
N GLU A 189 -7.92 -5.75 5.93
CA GLU A 189 -7.97 -4.78 4.85
C GLU A 189 -6.58 -4.49 4.26
N LEU A 190 -5.50 -4.78 4.98
CA LEU A 190 -4.11 -4.65 4.56
C LEU A 190 -3.54 -5.88 3.82
N GLU A 191 -4.17 -7.05 3.96
CA GLU A 191 -3.80 -8.26 3.23
C GLU A 191 -3.90 -8.05 1.71
N TYR A 192 -2.98 -8.68 0.96
CA TYR A 192 -2.98 -8.58 -0.50
C TYR A 192 -4.33 -8.98 -1.10
N ASN A 193 -4.90 -8.07 -1.87
CA ASN A 193 -6.10 -8.33 -2.62
C ASN A 193 -6.02 -7.70 -4.02
N PRO A 194 -5.97 -8.51 -5.09
CA PRO A 194 -5.83 -7.98 -6.46
C PRO A 194 -7.07 -7.21 -6.94
N ARG A 195 -8.20 -7.29 -6.22
CA ARG A 195 -9.43 -6.54 -6.53
C ARG A 195 -9.51 -5.19 -5.82
N LYS A 196 -8.62 -4.92 -4.86
CA LYS A 196 -8.62 -3.69 -4.07
C LYS A 196 -7.53 -2.75 -4.58
N THR A 197 -7.77 -1.44 -4.51
CA THR A 197 -6.82 -0.40 -4.87
C THR A 197 -5.86 -0.12 -3.72
N GLN A 198 -5.07 -1.13 -3.37
CA GLN A 198 -4.13 -1.03 -2.26
C GLN A 198 -2.92 -0.18 -2.69
N LYS A 199 -2.87 1.07 -2.23
CA LYS A 199 -1.78 2.01 -2.51
C LYS A 199 -1.11 2.56 -1.26
N LEU A 200 -1.50 2.10 -0.07
CA LEU A 200 -1.00 2.62 1.19
C LEU A 200 0.49 2.32 1.34
N LEU A 201 1.29 3.39 1.38
CA LEU A 201 2.75 3.39 1.50
C LEU A 201 3.18 3.67 2.95
N SER A 202 2.44 4.51 3.67
CA SER A 202 2.77 4.87 5.04
C SER A 202 1.56 4.79 5.96
N LEU A 203 1.74 4.12 7.11
CA LEU A 203 0.74 3.99 8.15
C LEU A 203 1.32 4.43 9.50
N ASN A 204 0.71 5.44 10.10
CA ASN A 204 1.09 5.96 11.41
C ASN A 204 0.02 5.60 12.45
N LEU A 205 0.36 4.70 13.36
CA LEU A 205 -0.49 4.17 14.45
C LEU A 205 0.06 4.55 15.82
N ASN A 206 0.78 5.66 15.91
CA ASN A 206 1.44 6.07 17.14
C ASN A 206 0.44 6.37 18.28
N MET A 207 0.86 6.15 19.53
CA MET A 207 0.09 6.54 20.72
C MET A 207 -1.32 5.93 20.71
N ASN A 208 -1.42 4.61 20.50
CA ASN A 208 -2.65 3.84 20.58
C ASN A 208 -2.51 2.72 21.64
N CYS A 209 -3.51 1.85 21.75
CA CYS A 209 -3.55 0.75 22.71
C CYS A 209 -3.27 -0.59 22.01
N ILE A 210 -2.30 -0.61 21.09
CA ILE A 210 -1.92 -1.82 20.35
C ILE A 210 -0.95 -2.66 21.19
N GLY A 211 -1.29 -3.91 21.44
CA GLY A 211 -0.46 -4.90 22.11
C GLY A 211 0.11 -5.94 21.15
N ASP A 212 0.50 -7.08 21.72
CA ASP A 212 1.16 -8.17 20.98
C ASP A 212 0.20 -8.87 20.00
N GLU A 213 -1.09 -9.00 20.34
CA GLU A 213 -2.11 -9.58 19.46
C GLU A 213 -2.36 -8.70 18.22
N GLY A 214 -2.36 -7.37 18.39
CA GLY A 214 -2.43 -6.43 17.29
C GLY A 214 -1.19 -6.52 16.39
N CYS A 215 -0.01 -6.70 16.97
CA CYS A 215 1.23 -6.95 16.21
C CYS A 215 1.22 -8.28 15.47
N LEU A 216 0.68 -9.35 16.06
CA LEU A 216 0.50 -10.63 15.40
C LEU A 216 -0.43 -10.51 14.19
N ALA A 217 -1.55 -9.80 14.32
CA ALA A 217 -2.46 -9.52 13.22
C ALA A 217 -1.76 -8.72 12.10
N LEU A 218 -0.97 -7.73 12.47
CA LEU A 218 -0.21 -6.92 11.52
C LEU A 218 0.87 -7.73 10.80
N ALA A 219 1.60 -8.58 11.54
CA ALA A 219 2.57 -9.50 10.97
C ALA A 219 1.89 -10.44 9.96
N ARG A 220 0.72 -11.01 10.27
CA ARG A 220 -0.05 -11.83 9.34
C ARG A 220 -0.41 -11.08 8.05
N ALA A 221 -0.89 -9.84 8.15
CA ALA A 221 -1.18 -9.02 6.98
C ALA A 221 0.08 -8.71 6.15
N LEU A 222 1.20 -8.42 6.80
CA LEU A 222 2.48 -8.12 6.14
C LEU A 222 3.09 -9.32 5.40
N ARG A 223 2.67 -10.55 5.69
CA ARG A 223 3.12 -11.74 4.94
C ARG A 223 2.76 -11.66 3.46
N SER A 224 1.60 -11.09 3.13
CA SER A 224 1.13 -10.91 1.75
C SER A 224 1.18 -9.46 1.26
N ASN A 225 1.18 -8.46 2.14
CA ASN A 225 1.27 -7.06 1.74
C ASN A 225 2.66 -6.73 1.14
N ARG A 226 2.69 -6.09 -0.04
CA ARG A 226 3.90 -5.59 -0.71
C ARG A 226 3.78 -4.11 -1.13
N THR A 227 2.91 -3.35 -0.49
CA THR A 227 2.71 -1.91 -0.75
C THR A 227 3.28 -1.05 0.37
N LEU A 228 3.11 -1.47 1.63
CA LEU A 228 3.49 -0.68 2.79
C LEU A 228 5.02 -0.55 2.89
N VAL A 229 5.49 0.69 3.01
CA VAL A 229 6.92 1.07 3.06
C VAL A 229 7.29 1.59 4.44
N SER A 230 6.37 2.27 5.12
CA SER A 230 6.60 2.90 6.41
C SER A 230 5.48 2.54 7.38
N LEU A 231 5.87 2.07 8.55
CA LEU A 231 4.97 1.73 9.65
C LEU A 231 5.50 2.33 10.95
N SER A 232 4.65 3.11 11.62
CA SER A 232 4.99 3.69 12.92
C SER A 232 4.02 3.20 13.99
N LEU A 233 4.54 2.51 14.99
CA LEU A 233 3.86 1.94 16.16
C LEU A 233 4.42 2.52 17.46
N CYS A 234 4.99 3.72 17.40
CA CYS A 234 5.61 4.37 18.56
C CYS A 234 4.57 4.70 19.63
N GLY A 235 4.85 4.43 20.90
CA GLY A 235 3.92 4.77 21.98
C GLY A 235 2.75 3.80 22.11
N ASN A 236 2.97 2.50 21.93
CA ASN A 236 1.96 1.46 22.09
C ASN A 236 2.34 0.53 23.26
N TRP A 237 1.62 -0.58 23.43
CA TRP A 237 1.82 -1.53 24.53
C TRP A 237 2.52 -2.82 24.07
N ILE A 238 3.36 -2.70 23.04
CA ILE A 238 4.03 -3.82 22.38
C ILE A 238 5.17 -4.32 23.27
N THR A 239 5.24 -5.62 23.51
CA THR A 239 6.34 -6.26 24.23
C THR A 239 7.33 -6.91 23.27
N ASP A 240 8.29 -7.66 23.79
CA ASP A 240 9.20 -8.44 22.96
C ASP A 240 8.48 -9.43 22.05
N GLU A 241 7.38 -10.02 22.52
CA GLU A 241 6.61 -11.00 21.75
C GLU A 241 6.02 -10.38 20.47
N GLY A 242 5.28 -9.27 20.61
CA GLY A 242 4.68 -8.57 19.48
C GLY A 242 5.72 -8.06 18.49
N ALA A 243 6.83 -7.55 19.00
CA ALA A 243 7.92 -7.07 18.16
C ALA A 243 8.66 -8.22 17.43
N CYS A 244 8.77 -9.41 18.03
CA CYS A 244 9.29 -10.60 17.36
C CYS A 244 8.42 -11.03 16.18
N TYR A 245 7.09 -10.98 16.28
CA TYR A 245 6.21 -11.26 15.14
C TYR A 245 6.50 -10.37 13.93
N LEU A 246 6.82 -9.09 14.17
CA LEU A 246 7.22 -8.15 13.12
C LEU A 246 8.61 -8.47 12.55
N ALA A 247 9.57 -8.83 13.39
CA ALA A 247 10.89 -9.26 12.92
C ALA A 247 10.82 -10.53 12.05
N ASP A 248 10.01 -11.51 12.46
CA ASP A 248 9.86 -12.79 11.78
C ASP A 248 9.25 -12.63 10.37
N VAL A 249 8.28 -11.74 10.19
CA VAL A 249 7.69 -11.48 8.86
C VAL A 249 8.63 -10.72 7.94
N ILE A 250 9.54 -9.91 8.47
CA ILE A 250 10.57 -9.19 7.71
C ILE A 250 11.63 -10.18 7.19
N SER A 251 11.92 -11.24 7.95
CA SER A 251 12.85 -12.31 7.57
C SER A 251 12.22 -13.38 6.67
N LYS A 252 13.02 -14.37 6.26
CA LYS A 252 12.54 -15.59 5.57
C LYS A 252 11.59 -16.34 6.50
N PHE A 253 10.38 -16.64 6.03
CA PHE A 253 9.40 -17.37 6.83
C PHE A 253 8.83 -18.56 6.07
N ARG A 254 8.50 -19.61 6.83
CA ARG A 254 7.82 -20.80 6.30
C ARG A 254 6.37 -20.48 5.99
N LEU A 255 5.86 -20.98 4.87
CA LEU A 255 4.44 -20.87 4.53
C LEU A 255 3.61 -21.77 5.46
N THR A 256 2.47 -21.26 5.90
CA THR A 256 1.49 -22.06 6.66
C THR A 256 0.75 -23.02 5.73
N HIS A 257 0.02 -23.98 6.31
CA HIS A 257 -0.83 -24.88 5.52
C HIS A 257 -1.84 -24.10 4.66
N GLU A 258 -2.49 -23.08 5.23
CA GLU A 258 -3.46 -22.25 4.52
C GLU A 258 -2.83 -21.49 3.35
N GLU A 259 -1.62 -20.96 3.53
CA GLU A 259 -0.89 -20.26 2.47
C GLU A 259 -0.42 -21.21 1.36
N ILE A 260 -0.03 -22.44 1.71
CA ILE A 260 0.28 -23.48 0.73
C ILE A 260 -0.97 -23.86 -0.06
N MET A 261 -2.13 -23.99 0.60
CA MET A 261 -3.38 -24.27 -0.10
C MET A 261 -3.81 -23.12 -0.99
N LEU A 262 -3.66 -21.87 -0.54
CA LEU A 262 -3.86 -20.69 -1.36
C LEU A 262 -2.94 -20.69 -2.58
N ARG A 263 -1.64 -20.95 -2.38
CA ARG A 263 -0.66 -21.09 -3.47
C ARG A 263 -1.09 -22.14 -4.49
N ARG A 264 -1.47 -23.33 -4.03
CA ARG A 264 -1.92 -24.43 -4.90
C ARG A 264 -3.15 -24.06 -5.70
N ARG A 265 -4.15 -23.44 -5.05
CA ARG A 265 -5.37 -22.95 -5.70
C ARG A 265 -5.04 -21.92 -6.78
N ARG A 266 -4.24 -20.91 -6.47
CA ARG A 266 -3.84 -19.86 -7.43
C ARG A 266 -3.07 -20.43 -8.63
N ASN A 267 -2.13 -21.35 -8.39
CA ASN A 267 -1.44 -22.06 -9.47
C ASN A 267 -2.40 -22.87 -10.35
N PHE A 268 -3.37 -23.53 -9.74
CA PHE A 268 -4.40 -24.29 -10.46
C PHE A 268 -5.28 -23.38 -11.32
N ASP A 269 -5.75 -22.26 -10.77
CA ASP A 269 -6.54 -21.26 -11.49
C ASP A 269 -5.76 -20.71 -12.69
N ARG A 270 -4.45 -20.44 -12.52
CA ARG A 270 -3.55 -20.03 -13.61
C ARG A 270 -3.42 -21.10 -14.69
N LEU A 271 -3.25 -22.38 -14.31
CA LEU A 271 -3.18 -23.49 -15.26
C LEU A 271 -4.51 -23.69 -16.02
N LEU A 272 -5.63 -23.51 -15.34
CA LEU A 272 -6.96 -23.59 -15.95
C LEU A 272 -7.15 -22.44 -16.94
N SER A 273 -6.82 -21.21 -16.56
CA SER A 273 -6.84 -20.04 -17.46
C SER A 273 -5.97 -20.30 -18.69
N ARG A 274 -4.72 -20.72 -18.49
CA ARG A 274 -3.80 -21.11 -19.56
C ARG A 274 -4.39 -22.16 -20.51
N LYS A 275 -5.02 -23.20 -19.96
CA LYS A 275 -5.69 -24.25 -20.76
C LYS A 275 -6.83 -23.65 -21.58
N THR A 276 -7.70 -22.85 -20.98
CA THR A 276 -8.84 -22.26 -21.72
C THR A 276 -8.39 -21.34 -22.86
N ILE A 277 -7.32 -20.57 -22.66
CA ILE A 277 -6.72 -19.72 -23.69
C ILE A 277 -6.10 -20.60 -24.79
N LEU A 278 -5.41 -21.67 -24.43
CA LEU A 278 -4.85 -22.63 -25.38
C LEU A 278 -5.94 -23.31 -26.22
N ASP A 279 -7.02 -23.79 -25.59
CA ASP A 279 -8.12 -24.45 -26.29
C ASP A 279 -8.77 -23.48 -27.29
N LYS A 280 -9.02 -22.23 -26.89
CA LYS A 280 -9.49 -21.16 -27.79
C LYS A 280 -8.48 -20.87 -28.93
N ALA A 281 -7.18 -20.85 -28.62
CA ALA A 281 -6.13 -20.63 -29.61
C ALA A 281 -6.11 -21.75 -30.67
N LEU A 282 -6.23 -23.01 -30.24
CA LEU A 282 -6.25 -24.16 -31.12
C LEU A 282 -7.52 -24.19 -31.97
N GLU A 283 -8.68 -23.87 -31.40
CA GLU A 283 -9.94 -23.78 -32.15
C GLU A 283 -9.89 -22.71 -33.24
N THR A 284 -9.39 -21.52 -32.89
CA THR A 284 -9.18 -20.44 -33.87
C THR A 284 -8.11 -20.76 -34.91
N TRP A 285 -7.13 -21.60 -34.57
CA TRP A 285 -6.12 -22.07 -35.51
C TRP A 285 -6.71 -23.08 -36.50
N ARG A 286 -7.52 -24.04 -36.00
CA ARG A 286 -8.16 -25.09 -36.83
C ARG A 286 -9.13 -24.51 -37.86
N THR A 287 -9.81 -23.42 -37.53
CA THR A 287 -10.85 -22.78 -38.37
C THR A 287 -10.31 -21.78 -39.39
N LYS A 288 -9.04 -21.36 -39.29
CA LYS A 288 -8.43 -20.37 -40.20
C LYS A 288 -7.92 -20.98 -41.50
N SER A 289 -7.93 -20.18 -42.56
CA SER A 289 -7.25 -20.53 -43.81
C SER A 289 -5.73 -20.58 -43.64
N GLU A 290 -5.03 -21.31 -44.51
CA GLU A 290 -3.57 -21.49 -44.42
C GLU A 290 -2.78 -20.18 -44.48
N ILE A 291 -3.30 -19.19 -45.22
CA ILE A 291 -2.74 -17.83 -45.31
C ILE A 291 -2.93 -17.07 -43.98
N GLU A 292 -4.05 -17.27 -43.30
CA GLU A 292 -4.33 -16.62 -42.00
C GLU A 292 -3.56 -17.24 -40.85
N LYS A 293 -3.31 -18.56 -40.89
CA LYS A 293 -2.41 -19.25 -39.96
C LYS A 293 -1.00 -18.67 -40.05
N LEU A 294 -0.46 -18.52 -41.26
CA LEU A 294 0.85 -17.89 -41.51
C LEU A 294 0.92 -16.45 -40.97
N LYS A 295 -0.13 -15.63 -41.18
CA LYS A 295 -0.22 -14.27 -40.62
C LYS A 295 -0.34 -14.23 -39.10
N MET A 296 -0.94 -15.25 -38.49
CA MET A 296 -1.05 -15.37 -37.03
C MET A 296 0.31 -15.69 -36.43
N VAL A 297 1.05 -16.64 -37.01
CA VAL A 297 2.41 -17.00 -36.60
C VAL A 297 3.37 -15.81 -36.75
N ASP A 298 3.32 -15.07 -37.87
CA ASP A 298 4.15 -13.86 -38.05
C ASP A 298 3.84 -12.76 -37.02
N ARG A 299 2.55 -12.59 -36.63
CA ARG A 299 2.16 -11.65 -35.56
C ARG A 299 2.69 -12.07 -34.19
N ILE A 300 2.64 -13.36 -33.89
CA ILE A 300 3.15 -13.92 -32.63
C ILE A 300 4.67 -13.77 -32.57
N ALA A 301 5.38 -14.10 -33.65
CA ALA A 301 6.82 -13.89 -33.77
C ALA A 301 7.21 -12.40 -33.62
N GLY A 302 6.42 -11.49 -34.19
CA GLY A 302 6.60 -10.04 -34.02
C GLY A 302 6.35 -9.54 -32.60
N LYS A 303 5.35 -10.08 -31.86
CA LYS A 303 5.16 -9.80 -30.42
C LYS A 303 6.35 -10.33 -29.60
N ARG A 304 6.86 -11.53 -29.93
CA ARG A 304 8.02 -12.14 -29.27
C ARG A 304 9.30 -11.32 -29.42
N ALA A 305 9.59 -10.81 -30.62
CA ALA A 305 10.74 -9.94 -30.85
C ALA A 305 10.69 -8.67 -29.98
N ARG A 306 9.51 -8.04 -29.89
CA ARG A 306 9.30 -6.83 -29.05
C ARG A 306 9.39 -7.11 -27.56
N SER A 307 8.89 -8.25 -27.08
CA SER A 307 8.98 -8.65 -25.67
C SER A 307 10.42 -8.97 -25.25
N MET A 308 11.20 -9.61 -26.13
CA MET A 308 12.64 -9.84 -25.90
C MET A 308 13.45 -8.54 -25.91
N GLU A 309 13.12 -7.57 -26.79
CA GLU A 309 13.76 -6.25 -26.79
C GLU A 309 13.42 -5.43 -25.54
N ALA A 310 12.20 -5.56 -24.98
CA ALA A 310 11.82 -4.93 -23.73
C ALA A 310 12.54 -5.52 -22.50
N GLY A 311 12.89 -6.81 -22.55
CA GLY A 311 13.68 -7.51 -21.51
C GLY A 311 15.21 -7.34 -21.63
N GLN A 312 15.72 -6.84 -22.75
CA GLN A 312 17.16 -6.64 -23.03
C GLN A 312 17.50 -5.18 -23.33
N LYS A 313 17.33 -4.27 -22.35
CA LYS A 313 18.16 -3.06 -22.30
C LYS A 313 19.54 -3.44 -21.73
N GLY A 314 20.34 -4.11 -22.56
CA GLY A 314 21.68 -4.58 -22.19
C GLY A 314 22.39 -5.23 -23.38
N THR A 315 23.12 -4.41 -24.13
CA THR A 315 24.25 -4.73 -25.04
C THR A 315 24.13 -5.98 -25.95
N LEU A 316 23.71 -5.80 -27.20
CA LEU A 316 24.11 -6.70 -28.30
C LEU A 316 24.39 -5.94 -29.60
N SER A 317 25.43 -6.39 -30.31
CA SER A 317 26.08 -5.75 -31.46
C SER A 317 25.34 -6.03 -32.79
N SER A 318 25.38 -5.05 -33.69
CA SER A 318 24.74 -4.98 -35.01
C SER A 318 25.01 -6.16 -35.97
N ARG A 319 25.91 -7.09 -35.62
CA ARG A 319 26.31 -8.23 -36.46
C ARG A 319 25.41 -9.47 -36.28
N GLU A 320 24.65 -9.56 -35.18
CA GLU A 320 23.69 -10.66 -34.92
C GLU A 320 22.32 -10.45 -35.59
N LYS A 321 21.95 -9.18 -35.85
CA LYS A 321 20.69 -8.82 -36.54
C LYS A 321 20.61 -9.33 -37.99
N ARG A 322 21.75 -9.56 -38.67
CA ARG A 322 21.79 -10.02 -40.08
C ARG A 322 21.72 -11.54 -40.25
N ARG A 323 22.07 -12.34 -39.24
CA ARG A 323 21.99 -13.82 -39.34
C ARG A 323 20.57 -14.36 -39.18
N GLY A 324 19.69 -13.65 -38.47
CA GLY A 324 18.27 -14.04 -38.28
C GLY A 324 17.41 -13.96 -39.54
N MET A 325 17.73 -13.09 -40.50
CA MET A 325 16.94 -12.92 -41.72
C MET A 325 17.14 -14.06 -42.74
N SER A 326 18.35 -14.60 -42.87
CA SER A 326 18.69 -15.65 -43.84
C SER A 326 18.11 -17.03 -43.50
N TYR A 327 17.83 -17.30 -42.22
CA TYR A 327 17.23 -18.57 -41.77
C TYR A 327 15.71 -18.64 -42.04
N SER A 328 15.04 -17.48 -42.16
CA SER A 328 13.58 -17.42 -42.34
C SER A 328 13.12 -17.81 -43.76
N GLU A 329 13.92 -17.55 -44.79
CA GLU A 329 13.53 -17.78 -46.19
C GLU A 329 13.67 -19.26 -46.60
N LYS A 330 14.74 -19.93 -46.15
CA LYS A 330 14.92 -21.37 -46.40
C LYS A 330 13.89 -22.22 -45.66
N SER A 331 13.45 -21.78 -44.48
CA SER A 331 12.39 -22.44 -43.70
C SER A 331 11.00 -22.30 -44.35
N ARG A 332 10.74 -21.21 -45.08
CA ARG A 332 9.48 -20.95 -45.81
C ARG A 332 9.30 -21.87 -47.02
N SER A 333 10.38 -22.19 -47.73
CA SER A 333 10.37 -23.10 -48.89
C SER A 333 10.03 -24.54 -48.48
N LYS A 334 10.59 -25.03 -47.36
CA LYS A 334 10.37 -26.40 -46.86
C LYS A 334 8.96 -26.61 -46.27
N ARG A 335 8.41 -25.60 -45.59
CA ARG A 335 7.02 -25.64 -45.07
C ARG A 335 5.96 -25.73 -46.17
N LYS A 336 6.22 -25.20 -47.37
CA LYS A 336 5.31 -25.29 -48.52
C LYS A 336 5.23 -26.69 -49.12
N SER A 337 6.32 -27.48 -49.09
CA SER A 337 6.31 -28.85 -49.60
C SER A 337 5.65 -29.83 -48.64
N GLU A 338 5.85 -29.66 -47.32
CA GLU A 338 5.27 -30.53 -46.29
C GLU A 338 3.74 -30.32 -46.11
N ALA A 339 3.23 -29.12 -46.40
CA ALA A 339 1.80 -28.81 -46.34
C ALA A 339 0.94 -29.49 -47.42
N ARG A 340 1.56 -29.95 -48.52
CA ARG A 340 0.84 -30.53 -49.66
C ARG A 340 0.48 -32.01 -49.48
N GLU A 341 1.04 -32.67 -48.47
CA GLU A 341 0.94 -34.14 -48.28
C GLU A 341 -0.06 -34.55 -47.17
N ARG A 342 -0.54 -33.62 -46.33
CA ARG A 342 -1.51 -33.91 -45.26
C ARG A 342 -2.92 -33.45 -45.62
N ALA A 343 -3.63 -34.26 -46.39
CA ALA A 343 -5.06 -34.11 -46.61
C ALA A 343 -5.76 -35.42 -46.23
N THR A 344 -6.35 -35.49 -45.02
CA THR A 344 -7.52 -36.32 -44.62
C THR A 344 -7.78 -36.34 -43.10
N LEU A 345 -6.94 -35.74 -42.27
CA LEU A 345 -7.21 -35.52 -40.84
C LEU A 345 -7.15 -34.02 -40.54
N ILE A 346 -7.97 -33.57 -39.57
CA ILE A 346 -7.88 -32.20 -39.03
C ILE A 346 -6.40 -31.90 -38.81
N PRO A 347 -5.80 -30.94 -39.55
CA PRO A 347 -4.37 -30.74 -39.46
C PRO A 347 -4.06 -30.30 -38.04
N GLU A 348 -3.19 -31.04 -37.35
CA GLU A 348 -2.65 -30.59 -36.06
C GLU A 348 -1.47 -29.64 -36.33
N PRO A 349 -1.26 -28.60 -35.51
CA PRO A 349 -0.15 -27.67 -35.69
C PRO A 349 1.18 -28.42 -35.63
N SER A 350 2.11 -28.03 -36.49
CA SER A 350 3.48 -28.55 -36.43
C SER A 350 4.14 -28.20 -35.08
N PRO A 351 5.20 -28.92 -34.66
CA PRO A 351 5.88 -28.63 -33.40
C PRO A 351 6.36 -27.18 -33.24
N THR A 352 6.70 -26.52 -34.35
CA THR A 352 7.13 -25.11 -34.32
C THR A 352 5.94 -24.18 -34.13
N GLU A 353 4.82 -24.43 -34.81
CA GLU A 353 3.60 -23.65 -34.67
C GLU A 353 3.00 -23.81 -33.28
N MET A 354 3.02 -25.03 -32.73
CA MET A 354 2.59 -25.29 -31.35
C MET A 354 3.44 -24.50 -30.35
N LYS A 355 4.75 -24.41 -30.55
CA LYS A 355 5.64 -23.60 -29.69
C LYS A 355 5.30 -22.11 -29.75
N ASP A 356 4.97 -21.59 -30.94
CA ASP A 356 4.57 -20.19 -31.10
C ASP A 356 3.20 -19.93 -30.45
N ILE A 357 2.23 -20.83 -30.63
CA ILE A 357 0.93 -20.77 -29.96
C ILE A 357 1.10 -20.77 -28.43
N LEU A 358 1.89 -21.69 -27.88
CA LEU A 358 2.14 -21.76 -26.43
C LEU A 358 2.78 -20.48 -25.90
N HIS A 359 3.75 -19.91 -26.62
CA HIS A 359 4.35 -18.63 -26.22
C HIS A 359 3.33 -17.49 -26.25
N TRP A 360 2.44 -17.46 -27.24
CA TRP A 360 1.35 -16.48 -27.27
C TRP A 360 0.40 -16.69 -26.08
N VAL A 361 -0.04 -17.92 -25.82
CA VAL A 361 -0.88 -18.27 -24.66
C VAL A 361 -0.21 -17.81 -23.36
N ASP A 362 1.08 -18.12 -23.17
CA ASP A 362 1.83 -17.73 -21.98
C ASP A 362 1.92 -16.20 -21.82
N SER A 363 1.86 -15.43 -22.91
CA SER A 363 1.82 -13.96 -22.87
C SER A 363 0.45 -13.37 -22.60
N GLU A 364 -0.63 -14.14 -22.76
CA GLU A 364 -2.01 -13.71 -22.52
C GLU A 364 -2.53 -14.19 -21.15
N VAL A 365 -1.85 -15.16 -20.51
CA VAL A 365 -2.12 -15.54 -19.13
C VAL A 365 -1.62 -14.44 -18.20
N GLU A 366 -2.53 -13.84 -17.44
CA GLU A 366 -2.17 -12.84 -16.43
C GLU A 366 -1.13 -13.41 -15.44
N LEU A 367 -0.11 -12.60 -15.17
CA LEU A 367 0.88 -12.91 -14.15
C LEU A 367 0.22 -12.76 -12.77
N ASP A 368 0.37 -13.79 -11.95
CA ASP A 368 -0.09 -13.76 -10.57
C ASP A 368 1.08 -13.36 -9.65
N ASP A 369 1.16 -12.06 -9.38
CA ASP A 369 2.22 -11.46 -8.58
C ASP A 369 1.99 -11.61 -7.06
N HIS A 370 1.06 -12.48 -6.64
CA HIS A 370 0.86 -12.78 -5.22
C HIS A 370 2.17 -13.30 -4.59
N PRO A 371 2.60 -12.81 -3.41
CA PRO A 371 3.90 -13.18 -2.83
C PRO A 371 4.09 -14.68 -2.59
N PHE A 372 3.05 -15.37 -2.13
CA PHE A 372 3.06 -16.84 -1.97
C PHE A 372 3.07 -17.62 -3.30
N VAL A 373 3.12 -16.95 -4.45
CA VAL A 373 3.34 -17.57 -5.77
C VAL A 373 4.68 -17.12 -6.34
N ALA A 374 4.93 -15.81 -6.36
CA ALA A 374 6.08 -15.20 -7.02
C ALA A 374 7.39 -15.25 -6.20
N GLU A 375 7.30 -15.29 -4.85
CA GLU A 375 8.45 -15.07 -3.96
C GLU A 375 8.77 -16.30 -3.09
N VAL A 376 8.44 -17.50 -3.58
CA VAL A 376 8.54 -18.75 -2.79
C VAL A 376 9.70 -19.62 -3.24
N GLU A 377 10.49 -20.07 -2.27
CA GLU A 377 11.57 -21.02 -2.42
C GLU A 377 11.21 -22.36 -1.79
N LEU A 378 11.69 -23.45 -2.38
CA LEU A 378 11.56 -24.79 -1.83
C LEU A 378 12.90 -25.17 -1.19
N ASP A 379 12.86 -25.50 0.10
CA ASP A 379 14.04 -25.86 0.89
C ASP A 379 13.66 -27.01 1.83
N ASN A 380 14.41 -28.12 1.78
CA ASN A 380 14.13 -29.34 2.58
C ASN A 380 12.66 -29.78 2.60
N CYS A 381 12.02 -29.81 1.43
CA CYS A 381 10.59 -30.18 1.25
C CYS A 381 9.57 -29.19 1.87
N GLU A 382 10.01 -28.02 2.33
CA GLU A 382 9.14 -26.98 2.85
C GLU A 382 9.20 -25.71 1.98
N TYR A 383 8.07 -25.00 1.93
CA TYR A 383 7.96 -23.75 1.17
C TYR A 383 8.26 -22.56 2.08
N TYR A 384 9.15 -21.68 1.62
CA TYR A 384 9.54 -20.47 2.31
C TYR A 384 9.29 -19.24 1.44
N CYS A 385 8.75 -18.18 2.04
CA CYS A 385 8.71 -16.87 1.42
C CYS A 385 9.97 -16.10 1.80
N ARG A 386 10.48 -15.28 0.89
CA ARG A 386 11.68 -14.46 1.12
C ARG A 386 11.54 -13.37 2.18
N GLY A 387 10.34 -13.16 2.72
CA GLY A 387 10.05 -12.13 3.73
C GLY A 387 9.42 -10.86 3.19
N CYS A 388 8.97 -9.99 4.09
CA CYS A 388 8.44 -8.68 3.76
C CYS A 388 9.58 -7.71 3.42
N TRP A 389 9.88 -7.58 2.13
CA TRP A 389 10.99 -6.76 1.63
C TRP A 389 10.58 -5.34 1.26
N ARG A 390 9.29 -4.99 1.30
CA ARG A 390 8.82 -3.64 0.94
C ARG A 390 8.90 -2.65 2.11
N LEU A 391 8.74 -3.15 3.34
CA LEU A 391 8.77 -2.35 4.55
C LEU A 391 10.20 -1.86 4.82
N GLY A 392 10.44 -0.58 4.57
CA GLY A 392 11.74 0.06 4.75
C GLY A 392 11.89 0.80 6.08
N ASN A 393 10.79 1.32 6.63
CA ASN A 393 10.81 2.11 7.86
C ASN A 393 9.88 1.49 8.89
N LEU A 394 10.42 1.16 10.07
CA LEU A 394 9.67 0.68 11.21
C LEU A 394 10.03 1.51 12.45
N ASN A 395 9.02 2.01 13.15
CA ASN A 395 9.21 2.73 14.40
C ASN A 395 8.45 2.04 15.54
N LEU A 396 9.20 1.56 16.53
CA LEU A 396 8.76 0.86 17.73
C LEU A 396 9.21 1.57 19.02
N ALA A 397 9.65 2.83 18.95
CA ALA A 397 10.02 3.62 20.13
C ALA A 397 8.85 3.74 21.13
N TYR A 398 9.15 3.98 22.41
CA TYR A 398 8.13 4.12 23.47
C TYR A 398 7.16 2.92 23.55
N ASN A 399 7.69 1.71 23.58
CA ASN A 399 6.93 0.48 23.82
C ASN A 399 7.52 -0.23 25.07
N ARG A 400 7.26 -1.53 25.23
CA ARG A 400 7.78 -2.37 26.32
C ARG A 400 8.78 -3.41 25.81
N ILE A 401 9.58 -3.02 24.81
CA ILE A 401 10.58 -3.89 24.18
C ILE A 401 11.88 -3.86 25.00
N THR A 402 12.56 -5.00 25.08
CA THR A 402 13.85 -5.17 25.73
C THR A 402 14.96 -5.44 24.70
N GLU A 403 16.19 -5.63 25.19
CA GLU A 403 17.32 -5.97 24.35
C GLU A 403 17.16 -7.32 23.62
N HIS A 404 16.31 -8.23 24.12
CA HIS A 404 16.06 -9.54 23.52
C HIS A 404 15.64 -9.45 22.04
N THR A 405 14.71 -8.54 21.74
CA THR A 405 14.16 -8.39 20.38
C THR A 405 15.15 -7.75 19.41
N VAL A 406 16.15 -7.01 19.90
CA VAL A 406 17.17 -6.39 19.05
C VAL A 406 17.93 -7.45 18.26
N GLY A 407 18.23 -8.59 18.89
CA GLY A 407 18.87 -9.73 18.23
C GLY A 407 18.02 -10.29 17.07
N ARG A 408 16.70 -10.37 17.24
CA ARG A 408 15.79 -10.86 16.20
C ARG A 408 15.71 -9.92 14.99
N PHE A 409 15.67 -8.62 15.22
CA PHE A 409 15.75 -7.65 14.12
C PHE A 409 17.12 -7.66 13.45
N LEU A 410 18.20 -7.84 14.21
CA LEU A 410 19.55 -7.97 13.66
C LEU A 410 19.65 -9.20 12.74
N GLU A 411 19.17 -10.36 13.17
CA GLU A 411 19.10 -11.59 12.36
C GLU A 411 18.31 -11.34 11.05
N ALA A 412 17.14 -10.71 11.15
CA ALA A 412 16.30 -10.40 10.00
C ALA A 412 17.01 -9.46 9.01
N VAL A 413 17.62 -8.37 9.49
CA VAL A 413 18.31 -7.39 8.63
C VAL A 413 19.56 -8.01 7.99
N CYS A 414 20.31 -8.83 8.72
CA CYS A 414 21.47 -9.55 8.20
C CYS A 414 21.06 -10.53 7.08
N TYR A 415 19.99 -11.31 7.28
CA TYR A 415 19.43 -12.16 6.23
C TYR A 415 19.06 -11.33 4.99
N GLN A 416 18.38 -10.20 5.17
CA GLN A 416 17.97 -9.35 4.05
C GLN A 416 19.16 -8.74 3.29
N ASP A 417 20.32 -8.51 3.95
CA ASP A 417 21.51 -7.94 3.29
C ASP A 417 22.17 -8.98 2.38
N GLN A 418 22.08 -10.27 2.76
CA GLN A 418 22.57 -11.40 1.97
C GLN A 418 21.59 -11.79 0.86
N ALA A 419 20.28 -11.78 1.16
CA ALA A 419 19.24 -12.28 0.27
C ALA A 419 18.88 -11.33 -0.88
N PHE A 420 19.08 -10.02 -0.71
CA PHE A 420 18.66 -9.02 -1.70
C PHE A 420 19.85 -8.26 -2.30
N SER A 421 20.04 -8.40 -3.62
CA SER A 421 21.07 -7.65 -4.35
C SER A 421 20.78 -6.14 -4.45
N ASN A 422 19.52 -5.73 -4.33
CA ASN A 422 19.14 -4.32 -4.34
C ASN A 422 19.13 -3.77 -2.91
N PRO A 423 20.00 -2.80 -2.57
CA PRO A 423 20.12 -2.27 -1.21
C PRO A 423 18.87 -1.51 -0.74
N ARG A 424 17.96 -1.11 -1.64
CA ARG A 424 16.69 -0.41 -1.32
C ARG A 424 15.57 -1.34 -0.87
N ARG A 425 15.79 -2.66 -0.87
CA ARG A 425 14.82 -3.65 -0.41
C ARG A 425 15.09 -4.02 1.05
N GLY A 426 14.02 -4.30 1.79
CA GLY A 426 14.06 -4.67 3.19
C GLY A 426 14.09 -3.45 4.12
N LEU A 427 14.29 -3.72 5.40
CA LEU A 427 14.29 -2.73 6.45
C LEU A 427 15.56 -1.87 6.38
N LEU A 428 15.38 -0.55 6.26
CA LEU A 428 16.43 0.45 6.17
C LEU A 428 16.52 1.31 7.43
N ARG A 429 15.38 1.54 8.08
CA ARG A 429 15.29 2.32 9.31
C ARG A 429 14.45 1.58 10.33
N LEU A 430 15.06 1.30 11.48
CA LEU A 430 14.39 0.77 12.65
C LEU A 430 14.62 1.71 13.83
N VAL A 431 13.53 2.23 14.39
CA VAL A 431 13.59 3.10 15.57
C VAL A 431 13.06 2.33 16.77
N ILE A 432 13.95 1.89 17.64
CA ILE A 432 13.63 1.15 18.88
C ILE A 432 13.97 1.95 20.15
N GLN A 433 14.65 3.09 20.01
CA GLN A 433 14.91 4.02 21.09
C GLN A 433 14.44 5.42 20.66
N PRO A 434 14.02 6.29 21.60
CA PRO A 434 13.94 6.11 23.05
C PRO A 434 12.65 5.41 23.54
N GLY A 435 12.52 5.22 24.85
CA GLY A 435 11.26 4.83 25.50
C GLY A 435 10.97 3.34 25.63
N ASN A 436 11.91 2.47 25.22
CA ASN A 436 11.89 1.04 25.48
C ASN A 436 12.84 0.67 26.62
N ALA A 437 12.70 -0.53 27.18
CA ALA A 437 13.58 -1.07 28.23
C ALA A 437 14.90 -1.60 27.65
N ILE A 438 15.58 -0.76 26.86
CA ILE A 438 16.83 -1.09 26.17
C ILE A 438 17.93 -0.16 26.69
N PRO A 439 19.06 -0.70 27.22
CA PRO A 439 20.18 0.11 27.68
C PRO A 439 20.70 1.07 26.60
N ARG A 440 21.11 2.28 27.00
CA ARG A 440 21.66 3.28 26.06
C ARG A 440 22.93 2.79 25.36
N ASP A 441 23.75 2.03 26.07
CA ASP A 441 25.03 1.50 25.57
C ASP A 441 24.91 0.04 25.10
N SER A 442 23.71 -0.38 24.66
CA SER A 442 23.47 -1.74 24.16
C SER A 442 24.31 -2.03 22.90
N CYS A 443 25.21 -3.01 23.00
CA CYS A 443 26.03 -3.47 21.88
C CYS A 443 25.19 -4.02 20.71
N PRO A 444 24.16 -4.87 20.92
CA PRO A 444 23.24 -5.28 19.86
C PRO A 444 22.59 -4.13 19.10
N VAL A 445 22.23 -3.04 19.78
CA VAL A 445 21.64 -1.85 19.13
C VAL A 445 22.68 -1.15 18.25
N ALA A 446 23.91 -1.01 18.74
CA ALA A 446 25.00 -0.42 17.97
C ALA A 446 25.31 -1.25 16.71
N GLU A 447 25.34 -2.58 16.83
CA GLU A 447 25.54 -3.51 15.72
C GLU A 447 24.41 -3.40 14.68
N LEU A 448 23.16 -3.46 15.12
CA LEU A 448 21.97 -3.28 14.27
C LEU A 448 22.02 -1.96 13.51
N ASN A 449 22.32 -0.86 14.19
CA ASN A 449 22.46 0.45 13.55
C ASN A 449 23.61 0.48 12.53
N CYS A 450 24.73 -0.20 12.81
CA CYS A 450 25.84 -0.30 11.87
C CYS A 450 25.41 -1.01 10.58
N VAL A 451 24.70 -2.14 10.68
CA VAL A 451 24.19 -2.88 9.50
C VAL A 451 23.21 -2.02 8.71
N LEU A 452 22.25 -1.37 9.37
CA LEU A 452 21.27 -0.50 8.71
C LEU A 452 21.94 0.69 8.00
N GLN A 453 22.90 1.35 8.65
CA GLN A 453 23.68 2.43 8.03
C GLN A 453 24.49 1.96 6.83
N ALA A 454 25.09 0.77 6.89
CA ALA A 454 25.82 0.21 5.76
C ALA A 454 24.91 -0.01 4.54
N ARG A 455 23.67 -0.46 4.75
CA ARG A 455 22.66 -0.59 3.68
C ARG A 455 22.29 0.77 3.07
N CYS A 456 22.07 1.80 3.88
CA CYS A 456 21.79 3.16 3.40
C CYS A 456 22.96 3.77 2.61
N ARG A 457 24.22 3.42 2.93
CA ARG A 457 25.38 3.87 2.15
C ARG A 457 25.47 3.21 0.77
N LYS A 458 25.13 1.92 0.67
CA LYS A 458 25.04 1.21 -0.63
C LYS A 458 24.02 1.89 -1.57
N GLU A 459 22.97 2.47 -1.01
CA GLU A 459 21.97 3.24 -1.77
C GLU A 459 22.56 4.49 -2.43
N THR A 460 23.33 5.30 -1.69
CA THR A 460 23.92 6.56 -2.19
C THR A 460 25.00 6.35 -3.24
N THR A 461 25.80 5.29 -3.11
CA THR A 461 26.79 4.93 -4.16
C THR A 461 26.13 4.41 -5.44
N SER A 462 24.94 3.79 -5.35
CA SER A 462 24.22 3.29 -6.52
C SER A 462 23.59 4.42 -7.35
N GLU A 463 23.22 5.54 -6.71
CA GLU A 463 22.75 6.75 -7.40
C GLU A 463 23.88 7.49 -8.12
N GLN A 464 25.07 7.56 -7.51
CA GLN A 464 26.23 8.22 -8.12
C GLN A 464 26.76 7.49 -9.36
N VAL A 465 26.61 6.17 -9.45
CA VAL A 465 27.02 5.39 -10.64
C VAL A 465 26.04 5.58 -11.81
N LEU A 466 24.78 5.91 -11.55
CA LEU A 466 23.80 6.19 -12.61
C LEU A 466 23.95 7.61 -13.19
N ASP A 467 24.39 8.59 -12.39
CA ASP A 467 24.51 9.99 -12.82
C ASP A 467 25.76 10.28 -13.68
N VAL A 468 26.81 9.46 -13.57
CA VAL A 468 28.03 9.61 -14.41
C VAL A 468 27.82 9.08 -15.85
N SER A 469 26.74 8.35 -16.10
CA SER A 469 26.47 7.73 -17.42
C SER A 469 25.65 8.60 -18.40
N GLN A 470 25.31 9.85 -18.04
CA GLN A 470 24.55 10.78 -18.89
C GLN A 470 25.25 12.12 -19.20
N GLN A 471 26.58 12.18 -19.23
CA GLN A 471 27.25 13.31 -19.89
C GLN A 471 27.46 13.02 -21.38
N PRO A 472 26.89 13.82 -22.30
CA PRO A 472 27.13 13.64 -23.73
C PRO A 472 28.57 14.06 -24.05
N GLU A 473 29.40 13.09 -24.46
CA GLU A 473 30.70 13.34 -25.07
C GLU A 473 30.53 14.31 -26.26
N LYS A 474 30.98 15.55 -26.08
CA LYS A 474 31.09 16.54 -27.16
C LYS A 474 32.10 16.01 -28.19
N ARG A 475 31.62 15.58 -29.36
CA ARG A 475 32.50 15.34 -30.51
C ARG A 475 33.19 16.64 -30.92
N PRO A 476 34.51 16.60 -31.21
CA PRO A 476 35.19 17.76 -31.75
C PRO A 476 34.73 18.04 -33.20
N PRO A 477 34.69 19.31 -33.62
CA PRO A 477 34.24 19.71 -34.94
C PRO A 477 35.22 19.19 -36.00
N LYS A 478 34.69 18.53 -37.03
CA LYS A 478 35.47 18.15 -38.21
C LYS A 478 35.77 19.41 -39.02
N LYS A 479 37.07 19.62 -39.28
CA LYS A 479 37.58 20.60 -40.25
C LYS A 479 37.21 20.22 -41.67
#